data_AF-A0A6H9GZN3-F1
#
_entry.id   AF-A0A6H9GZN3-F1
#
_cell.length_a   1.000
_cell.length_b   1.000
_cell.length_c   1.000
_cell.angle_alpha   90.00
_cell.angle_beta   90.00
_cell.angle_gamma   90.00
#
_symmetry.space_group_name_H-M   'P 1'
#
loop_
_entity.id
_entity.type
_entity.pdbx_description
1 polymer ?
#
loop_
_entity_poly.entity_id
_entity_poly.type
_entity_poly.pdbx_seq_one_letter_code
_entity_poly.pdbx_strand_id
1 'polypeptide(L)' 'MIITLSDLLAGIRERKAALGIIDTPERTEQMRNTGSRRTACKLAMLEPIEKRARATGVTPLKGHF' A
#
# COMPACT_ATOMS: atom_id res chain seq x y z
N MET A 1 23.08 5.08 -4.91
CA MET A 1 22.21 5.79 -3.95
C MET A 1 21.15 4.80 -3.46
N ILE A 2 21.07 4.54 -2.16
CA ILE A 2 20.03 3.67 -1.59
C ILE A 2 18.79 4.55 -1.38
N ILE A 3 17.68 4.21 -2.03
CA ILE A 3 16.39 4.90 -1.85
C ILE A 3 15.66 4.21 -0.70
N THR A 4 15.24 4.96 0.32
CA THR A 4 14.44 4.38 1.40
C THR A 4 13.00 4.14 0.93
N LEU A 5 12.29 3.24 1.60
CA LEU A 5 10.86 3.04 1.32
C LEU A 5 10.07 4.36 1.51
N SER A 6 10.44 5.17 2.50
CA SER A 6 9.83 6.48 2.72
C SER A 6 10.00 7.42 1.54
N ASP A 7 11.22 7.51 0.99
CA ASP A 7 11.53 8.35 -0.18
C ASP A 7 10.75 7.89 -1.42
N LEU A 8 10.70 6.58 -1.64
CA LEU A 8 9.93 5.99 -2.73
C LEU A 8 8.45 6.35 -2.62
N LEU A 9 7.87 6.22 -1.42
CA LEU A 9 6.46 6.51 -1.18
C LEU A 9 6.15 8.00 -1.31
N ALA A 10 7.04 8.88 -0.89
CA ALA A 10 6.91 10.33 -1.11
C ALA A 10 6.82 10.65 -2.60
N GLY A 11 7.76 10.14 -3.43
CA GLY A 11 7.74 10.35 -4.87
C GLY A 11 6.54 9.72 -5.60
N ILE A 12 5.97 8.63 -5.06
CA ILE A 12 4.70 8.08 -5.58
C ILE A 12 3.54 9.04 -5.29
N ARG A 13 3.44 9.58 -4.06
CA ARG A 13 2.38 10.51 -3.67
C ARG A 13 2.42 11.80 -4.50
N GLU A 14 3.60 12.36 -4.71
CA GLU A 14 3.79 13.54 -5.56
C GLU A 14 3.31 13.30 -6.99
N ARG A 15 3.70 12.17 -7.60
CA ARG A 15 3.25 11.81 -8.96
C ARG A 15 1.75 11.59 -9.04
N LYS A 16 1.16 10.95 -8.03
CA LYS A 16 -0.30 10.78 -7.96
C LYS A 16 -1.02 12.13 -7.87
N ALA A 17 -0.52 13.04 -7.04
CA ALA A 17 -1.06 14.39 -6.93
C ALA A 17 -0.96 15.16 -8.27
N ALA A 18 0.17 15.05 -8.97
CA ALA A 18 0.35 15.65 -10.30
C ALA A 18 -0.64 15.11 -11.35
N LEU A 19 -1.07 13.85 -11.21
CA LEU A 19 -2.08 13.22 -12.07
C LEU A 19 -3.52 13.47 -11.59
N GLY A 20 -3.74 14.26 -10.54
CA GLY A 20 -5.07 14.48 -9.95
C GLY A 20 -5.64 13.24 -9.24
N ILE A 21 -4.82 12.23 -8.96
CA ILE A 21 -5.21 11.02 -8.24
C ILE A 21 -5.18 11.32 -6.74
N ILE A 22 -6.37 11.36 -6.13
CA ILE A 22 -6.54 11.58 -4.69
C ILE A 22 -6.78 10.23 -4.02
N ASP A 23 -5.79 9.75 -3.27
CA ASP A 23 -5.87 8.52 -2.48
C ASP A 23 -6.66 8.76 -1.17
N THR A 24 -7.94 9.15 -1.26
CA THR A 24 -8.80 9.10 -0.08
C THR A 24 -9.09 7.65 0.28
N PRO A 25 -9.37 7.32 1.56
CA PRO A 25 -9.77 5.98 1.95
C PRO A 25 -10.93 5.43 1.12
N GLU A 26 -11.92 6.27 0.82
CA GLU A 26 -13.14 5.91 0.09
C GLU A 26 -12.84 5.59 -1.37
N ARG A 27 -12.05 6.43 -2.05
CA ARG A 27 -11.66 6.19 -3.45
C ARG A 27 -10.75 4.98 -3.59
N THR A 28 -9.83 4.83 -2.64
CA THR A 28 -8.95 3.66 -2.56
C THR A 28 -9.78 2.38 -2.45
N GLU A 29 -10.82 2.41 -1.62
CA GLU A 29 -11.72 1.27 -1.42
C GLU A 29 -12.57 0.96 -2.66
N GLN A 30 -13.09 1.99 -3.35
CA GLN A 30 -13.84 1.80 -4.61
C GLN A 30 -13.00 1.16 -5.73
N MET A 31 -11.71 1.46 -5.78
CA MET A 31 -10.80 0.89 -6.78
C MET A 31 -10.26 -0.49 -6.42
N ARG A 32 -10.58 -1.02 -5.23
CA ARG A 32 -10.07 -2.33 -4.80
C ARG A 32 -10.84 -3.46 -5.46
N ASN A 33 -10.07 -4.38 -6.05
CA ASN A 33 -10.57 -5.73 -6.29
C ASN A 33 -10.68 -6.46 -4.94
N THR A 34 -11.90 -6.86 -4.60
CA THR A 34 -12.20 -7.86 -3.57
C THR A 34 -11.83 -9.24 -4.11
N GLY A 35 -10.54 -9.45 -4.37
CA GLY A 35 -10.05 -10.76 -4.79
C GLY A 35 -10.45 -11.83 -3.78
N SER A 36 -10.71 -13.05 -4.28
CA SER A 36 -11.04 -14.23 -3.49
C SER A 36 -10.07 -14.44 -2.33
N ARG A 37 -10.51 -15.18 -1.29
CA ARG A 37 -9.73 -15.52 -0.08
C ARG A 37 -8.26 -15.80 -0.42
N ARG A 38 -7.35 -15.05 0.22
CA ARG A 38 -5.91 -15.21 0.01
C ARG A 38 -5.46 -16.56 0.57
N THR A 39 -4.61 -17.28 -0.16
CA THR A 39 -3.99 -18.51 0.33
C THR A 39 -3.01 -18.20 1.47
N ALA A 40 -2.73 -19.19 2.32
CA ALA A 40 -1.74 -19.05 3.40
C ALA A 40 -0.37 -18.57 2.90
N CYS A 41 0.07 -19.08 1.75
CA CYS A 41 1.32 -18.65 1.09
C CYS A 41 1.28 -17.16 0.73
N LYS A 42 0.14 -16.66 0.23
CA LYS A 42 -0.01 -15.23 -0.09
C LYS A 42 0.02 -14.38 1.17
N LEU A 43 -0.61 -14.81 2.27
CA LEU A 43 -0.57 -14.10 3.55
C LEU A 43 0.86 -14.01 4.10
N ALA A 44 1.61 -15.12 4.11
CA ALA A 44 2.99 -15.16 4.56
C ALA A 44 3.90 -14.22 3.74
N MET A 45 3.67 -14.07 2.43
CA MET A 45 4.41 -13.14 1.58
C MET A 45 4.13 -11.66 1.95
N LEU A 46 2.92 -11.34 2.41
CA LEU A 46 2.50 -9.97 2.68
C LEU A 46 2.94 -9.47 4.06
N GLU A 47 3.05 -10.36 5.03
CA GLU A 47 3.43 -10.01 6.41
C GLU A 47 4.76 -9.23 6.50
N PRO A 48 5.86 -9.63 5.81
CA PRO A 48 7.09 -8.82 5.79
C PRO A 48 6.90 -7.44 5.15
N ILE A 49 6.00 -7.32 4.18
CA ILE A 49 5.70 -6.04 3.51
C ILE A 49 4.97 -5.11 4.48
N GLU A 50 3.96 -5.63 5.18
CA GLU A 50 3.24 -4.87 6.21
C GLU A 50 4.18 -4.42 7.33
N LYS A 51 5.09 -5.28 7.79
CA LYS A 51 6.08 -4.94 8.81
C LYS A 51 6.98 -3.78 8.36
N ARG A 52 7.48 -3.81 7.13
CA ARG A 52 8.30 -2.71 6.57
C ARG A 52 7.53 -1.41 6.45
N ALA A 53 6.28 -1.46 5.99
CA ALA A 53 5.42 -0.27 5.90
C ALA A 53 5.21 0.38 7.28
N ARG A 54 4.84 -0.43 8.28
CA ARG A 54 4.66 0.06 9.67
C ARG A 54 5.94 0.64 10.26
N ALA A 55 7.09 0.01 10.00
CA ALA A 55 8.39 0.52 10.43
C ALA A 55 8.72 1.91 9.84
N THR A 56 8.13 2.26 8.69
CA THR A 56 8.25 3.58 8.07
C THR A 56 7.10 4.55 8.43
N GLY A 57 6.28 4.22 9.43
CA GLY A 57 5.14 5.04 9.84
C GLY A 57 3.96 5.01 8.88
N VAL A 58 3.95 4.08 7.92
CA VAL A 58 2.87 3.94 6.93
C VAL A 58 1.91 2.85 7.39
N THR A 59 0.65 3.23 7.61
CA THR A 59 -0.43 2.28 7.92
C THR A 59 -0.86 1.56 6.64
N PRO A 60 -0.69 0.23 6.53
CA PRO A 60 -1.19 -0.52 5.39
C PRO A 60 -2.71 -0.50 5.33
N LEU A 61 -3.26 -0.53 4.12
CA LEU A 61 -4.70 -0.65 3.91
C LEU A 61 -5.22 -1.98 4.47
N LYS A 62 -6.43 -1.94 5.06
CA LYS A 62 -7.08 -3.14 5.61
C LYS A 62 -7.31 -4.17 4.52
N GLY A 63 -6.67 -5.34 4.62
CA GLY A 63 -6.97 -6.46 3.73
C GLY A 63 -8.40 -6.96 3.92
N HIS A 64 -9.06 -7.26 2.80
CA HIS A 64 -10.27 -8.09 2.78
C HIS A 64 -9.75 -9.51 2.61
N PHE A 65 -9.75 -10.28 3.69
CA PHE A 65 -9.25 -11.65 3.71
C PHE A 65 -10.42 -12.61 3.91
#